data_AF-A0A6V7KBL7-F1
#
_entry.id   AF-A0A6V7KBL7-F1
#
_cell.length_a   1.000
_cell.length_b   1.000
_cell.length_c   1.000
_cell.angle_alpha   90.00
_cell.angle_beta   90.00
_cell.angle_gamma   90.00
#
_symmetry.space_group_name_H-M   'P 1'
#
loop_
_entity.id
_entity.type
_entity.pdbx_description
1 polymer ?
#
loop_
_entity_poly.entity_id
_entity_poly.type
_entity_poly.pdbx_seq_one_letter_code
_entity_poly.pdbx_strand_id
1 'polypeptide(L)' 'DWELTKTPVAWANAVKKWAEMQDGQKILLTTPSVLVGFRVEVYRAEGTTQWYTAVIVGYNESTK' A
#
# COMPACT_ATOMS: atom_id res chain seq x y z
N ASP A 1 38.43 6.07 9.19
CA ASP A 1 37.53 4.92 9.03
C ASP A 1 36.22 5.41 8.43
N TRP A 2 36.19 5.55 7.10
CA TRP A 2 35.11 6.20 6.33
C TRP A 2 34.21 5.17 5.64
N GLU A 3 34.43 3.89 5.95
CA GLU A 3 33.76 2.74 5.34
C GLU A 3 32.42 2.43 6.03
N LEU A 4 32.26 2.82 7.31
CA LEU A 4 31.05 2.63 8.11
C LEU A 4 29.84 3.46 7.64
N THR A 5 30.04 4.47 6.79
CA THR A 5 28.95 5.29 6.22
C THR A 5 28.42 4.75 4.89
N LYS A 6 29.09 3.74 4.30
CA LYS A 6 28.70 3.16 3.01
C LYS A 6 27.62 2.10 3.12
N THR A 7 27.44 1.51 4.29
CA THR A 7 26.36 0.54 4.52
C THR A 7 25.07 1.31 4.75
N PRO A 8 24.01 1.10 3.94
CA PRO A 8 22.74 1.75 4.20
C PRO A 8 22.29 1.38 5.61
N VAL A 9 22.19 2.38 6.48
CA VAL A 9 21.79 2.17 7.87
C VAL A 9 20.42 1.48 7.85
N ALA A 10 20.19 0.49 8.69
CA ALA A 10 18.98 -0.36 8.62
C ALA A 10 17.66 0.44 8.54
N TRP A 11 17.61 1.61 9.19
CA TRP A 11 16.46 2.51 9.12
C TRP A 11 16.26 3.14 7.72
N ALA A 12 17.31 3.43 6.97
CA ALA A 12 17.21 4.00 5.62
C ALA A 12 16.57 2.99 4.65
N ASN A 13 16.93 1.71 4.78
CA ASN A 13 16.28 0.62 4.04
C ASN A 13 14.81 0.45 4.47
N ALA A 14 14.51 0.57 5.77
CA ALA A 14 13.13 0.51 6.27
C ALA A 14 12.27 1.67 5.75
N VAL A 15 12.81 2.90 5.74
CA VAL A 15 12.15 4.08 5.18
C VAL A 15 11.90 3.92 3.68
N LYS A 16 12.89 3.42 2.93
CA LYS A 16 12.73 3.14 1.49
C LYS A 16 11.60 2.14 1.25
N LYS A 17 11.60 1.02 1.99
CA LYS A 17 10.54 0.00 1.88
C LYS A 17 9.16 0.57 2.24
N TRP A 18 9.09 1.42 3.26
CA TRP A 18 7.86 2.13 3.61
C TRP A 18 7.38 3.06 2.49
N ALA A 19 8.28 3.86 1.91
CA ALA A 19 7.93 4.75 0.80
C ALA A 19 7.44 3.97 -0.45
N GLU A 20 8.08 2.85 -0.78
CA GLU A 20 7.63 1.95 -1.86
C GLU A 20 6.22 1.37 -1.58
N MET A 21 5.94 0.98 -0.34
CA MET A 21 4.58 0.53 0.05
C MET A 21 3.55 1.66 -0.06
N GLN A 22 3.92 2.89 0.33
CA GLN A 22 3.04 4.05 0.18
C GLN A 22 2.74 4.36 -1.29
N ASP A 23 3.73 4.27 -2.18
CA ASP A 23 3.53 4.47 -3.62
C ASP A 23 2.59 3.41 -4.21
N GLY A 24 2.77 2.14 -3.80
CA GLY A 24 1.85 1.05 -4.15
C GLY A 24 0.42 1.26 -3.65
N GLN A 25 0.23 1.96 -2.52
CA GLN A 25 -1.09 2.33 -2.01
C GLN A 25 -1.66 3.58 -2.70
N LYS A 26 -0.80 4.46 -3.20
CA LYS A 26 -1.20 5.73 -3.84
C LYS A 26 -2.02 5.53 -5.11
N ILE A 27 -1.80 4.42 -5.83
CA ILE A 27 -2.60 4.07 -7.01
C ILE A 27 -4.10 3.95 -6.70
N LEU A 28 -4.47 3.54 -5.49
CA LEU A 28 -5.86 3.51 -5.02
C LEU A 28 -6.51 4.91 -4.94
N LEU A 29 -5.70 5.97 -4.90
CA LEU A 29 -6.14 7.36 -4.77
C LEU A 29 -5.97 8.15 -6.07
N THR A 30 -4.92 7.87 -6.85
CA THR A 30 -4.60 8.64 -8.06
C THR A 30 -5.18 8.04 -9.32
N THR A 31 -5.28 6.71 -9.39
CA THR A 31 -5.72 6.02 -10.62
C THR A 31 -6.54 4.77 -10.28
N PRO A 32 -7.60 4.87 -9.47
CA PRO A 32 -8.32 3.72 -8.95
C PRO A 32 -9.06 2.90 -10.02
N SER A 33 -9.42 3.53 -11.15
CA SER A 33 -10.13 2.87 -12.25
C SER A 33 -9.34 1.71 -12.87
N VAL A 34 -8.00 1.76 -12.87
CA VAL A 34 -7.16 0.68 -13.43
C VAL A 34 -7.14 -0.57 -12.56
N LEU A 35 -7.65 -0.49 -11.33
CA LEU A 35 -7.64 -1.58 -10.37
C LEU A 35 -8.93 -2.42 -10.44
N VAL A 36 -9.92 -2.02 -11.24
CA VAL A 36 -11.14 -2.80 -11.45
C VAL A 36 -10.80 -4.20 -11.98
N GLY A 37 -11.35 -5.23 -11.35
CA GLY A 37 -11.09 -6.64 -11.66
C GLY A 37 -9.93 -7.27 -10.87
N PHE A 38 -9.10 -6.49 -10.18
CA PHE A 38 -8.04 -7.03 -9.33
C PHE A 38 -8.58 -7.60 -8.02
N ARG A 39 -7.92 -8.66 -7.52
CA ARG A 39 -8.17 -9.22 -6.19
C ARG A 39 -7.33 -8.50 -5.15
N VAL A 40 -7.95 -8.19 -4.02
CA VAL A 40 -7.32 -7.50 -2.89
C VAL A 40 -7.68 -8.19 -1.58
N GLU A 41 -6.79 -8.06 -0.60
CA GLU A 41 -7.08 -8.39 0.78
C GLU A 41 -7.61 -7.15 1.48
N VAL A 42 -8.78 -7.28 2.11
CA VAL A 42 -9.43 -6.19 2.83
C VAL A 42 -9.69 -6.57 4.27
N TYR A 43 -9.43 -5.59 5.13
CA TYR A 43 -9.74 -5.64 6.54
C TYR A 43 -10.96 -4.76 6.83
N ARG A 44 -11.98 -5.32 7.48
CA ARG A 44 -13.11 -4.54 8.00
C ARG A 44 -12.85 -4.22 9.47
N ALA A 45 -12.73 -2.93 9.78
CA ALA A 45 -12.47 -2.46 11.15
C ALA A 45 -13.62 -2.79 12.11
N GLU A 46 -14.85 -2.86 11.62
CA GLU A 46 -16.02 -3.24 12.40
C GLU A 46 -16.14 -4.77 12.48
N GLY A 47 -15.92 -5.33 13.68
CA GLY A 47 -16.10 -6.75 13.97
C GLY A 47 -14.84 -7.43 14.51
N THR A 48 -14.66 -8.70 14.15
CA THR A 48 -13.48 -9.51 14.51
C THR A 48 -12.34 -9.28 13.52
N THR A 49 -11.09 -9.33 14.01
CA THR A 49 -9.90 -9.20 13.15
C THR A 49 -9.78 -10.35 12.15
N GLN A 50 -10.34 -10.15 10.95
CA GLN A 50 -10.35 -11.12 9.87
C GLN A 50 -10.00 -10.45 8.55
N TRP A 51 -9.25 -11.18 7.72
CA TRP A 51 -8.90 -10.77 6.37
C TRP A 51 -9.81 -11.45 5.37
N TYR A 52 -10.31 -10.68 4.41
CA TYR A 52 -11.17 -11.19 3.34
C TYR A 52 -10.53 -10.96 1.97
N THR A 53 -10.75 -11.88 1.04
CA THR A 53 -10.44 -11.65 -0.38
C THR A 53 -11.63 -10.99 -1.06
N ALA A 54 -11.41 -9.84 -1.68
CA ALA A 54 -12.41 -9.10 -2.45
C ALA A 54 -11.93 -8.80 -3.87
N VAL A 55 -12.86 -8.41 -4.74
CA VAL A 55 -12.57 -7.93 -6.10
C VAL A 55 -13.01 -6.48 -6.19
N ILE A 56 -12.15 -5.61 -6.73
CA ILE A 56 -12.51 -4.22 -6.98
C ILE A 56 -13.47 -4.18 -8.17
N VAL A 57 -14.68 -3.68 -7.97
CA VAL A 57 -15.73 -3.64 -9.02
C VAL A 57 -15.93 -2.25 -9.64
N GLY A 58 -15.42 -1.21 -9.00
CA GLY A 58 -15.57 0.15 -9.46
C GLY A 58 -15.00 1.15 -8.46
N TYR A 59 -14.82 2.39 -8.91
CA TYR A 59 -14.44 3.51 -8.07
C TYR A 59 -15.60 4.50 -7.97
N ASN A 60 -15.91 4.93 -6.75
CA ASN A 60 -16.94 5.94 -6.53
C ASN A 60 -16.31 7.34 -6.54
N GLU A 61 -16.57 8.12 -7.59
CA GLU A 61 -16.07 9.49 -7.70
C GLU A 61 -16.77 10.49 -6.77
N SER A 62 -17.94 10.13 -6.23
CA SER A 62 -18.75 11.04 -5.39
C SER A 62 -18.27 11.18 -3.94
N THR A 63 -17.35 10.32 -3.48
CA THR A 63 -16.89 10.28 -2.09
C THR A 63 -15.43 10.71 -1.94
N LYS A 64 -14.97 11.64 -2.77
CA LYS A 64 -13.58 12.12 -2.77
C LYS A 64 -13.28 13.05 -1.58
#